data_AF-D1GIS9-F1
#
_entry.id   AF-D1GIS9-F1
#
_cell.length_a   1.000
_cell.length_b   1.000
_cell.length_c   1.000
_cell.angle_alpha   90.00
_cell.angle_beta   90.00
_cell.angle_gamma   90.00
#
_symmetry.space_group_name_H-M   'P 1'
#
loop_
_entity.id
_entity.type
_entity.pdbx_description
1 polymer ?
#
loop_
_entity_poly.entity_id
_entity_poly.type
_entity_poly.pdbx_seq_one_letter_code
_entity_poly.pdbx_strand_id
1 'polypeptide(L)'
;GTGTGAAPVVAQLAKEMGILTVAVVTKPFPFEGRRRMQVALKGIEELSQHCDSLITIPNEKLITVLGRNATMIQAFRAANDVLQGAVQGIADLIVRPGLINV
;
A
#
# COMPACT_ATOMS: atom_id res chain seq x y z
N GLY A 1 -7.74 -6.36 -10.10
CA GLY A 1 -6.66 -6.86 -10.98
C GLY A 1 -5.88 -7.94 -10.23
N THR A 2 -4.75 -8.41 -10.76
CA THR A 2 -3.91 -9.42 -10.11
C THR A 2 -3.52 -9.01 -8.70
N GLY A 3 -3.02 -7.80 -8.47
CA GLY A 3 -2.70 -7.31 -7.12
C GLY A 3 -3.88 -7.34 -6.15
N THR A 4 -5.08 -6.94 -6.60
CA THR A 4 -6.30 -6.94 -5.78
C THR A 4 -6.73 -8.35 -5.35
N GLY A 5 -6.60 -9.34 -6.24
CA GLY A 5 -7.08 -10.70 -5.96
C GLY A 5 -6.02 -11.65 -5.41
N ALA A 6 -4.74 -11.43 -5.73
CA ALA A 6 -3.66 -12.30 -5.28
C ALA A 6 -3.07 -11.86 -3.93
N ALA A 7 -3.09 -10.57 -3.60
CA ALA A 7 -2.52 -10.08 -2.34
C ALA A 7 -3.18 -10.72 -1.09
N PRO A 8 -4.51 -10.87 -1.00
CA PRO A 8 -5.14 -11.54 0.13
C PRO A 8 -4.68 -12.99 0.29
N VAL A 9 -4.51 -13.72 -0.82
CA VAL A 9 -4.03 -15.12 -0.81
C VAL A 9 -2.61 -15.21 -0.28
N VAL A 10 -1.71 -14.33 -0.72
CA VAL A 10 -0.32 -14.30 -0.23
C VAL A 10 -0.27 -13.94 1.26
N ALA A 11 -1.05 -12.95 1.68
CA ALA A 11 -1.13 -12.56 3.08
C ALA A 11 -1.67 -13.69 3.98
N GLN A 12 -2.70 -14.38 3.51
CA GLN A 12 -3.27 -15.53 4.21
C GLN A 12 -2.21 -16.61 4.44
N LEU A 13 -1.47 -17.00 3.39
CA LEU A 13 -0.43 -18.02 3.50
C LEU A 13 0.67 -17.61 4.49
N ALA A 14 1.12 -16.35 4.45
CA ALA A 14 2.12 -15.85 5.38
C ALA A 14 1.62 -15.91 6.85
N LYS A 15 0.36 -15.53 7.08
CA LYS A 15 -0.28 -15.56 8.41
C LYS A 15 -0.47 -16.99 8.93
N GLU A 16 -0.88 -17.93 8.07
CA GLU A 16 -0.99 -19.36 8.39
C GLU A 16 0.37 -19.98 8.77
N MET A 17 1.47 -19.44 8.24
CA MET A 17 2.84 -19.81 8.61
C MET A 17 3.35 -19.13 9.90
N GLY A 18 2.53 -18.29 10.55
CA GLY A 18 2.92 -17.55 11.75
C GLY A 18 3.88 -16.39 11.49
N ILE A 19 3.95 -15.89 10.25
CA ILE A 19 4.81 -14.76 9.87
C ILE A 19 4.05 -13.46 10.13
N LEU A 20 4.71 -12.50 10.80
CA LEU A 20 4.18 -11.14 10.95
C LEU A 20 3.95 -10.52 9.56
N THR A 21 2.69 -10.34 9.20
CA THR A 21 2.27 -9.97 7.85
C THR A 21 1.75 -8.54 7.83
N VAL A 22 2.53 -7.64 7.25
CA VAL A 22 2.16 -6.23 7.06
C VAL A 22 1.90 -5.97 5.57
N ALA A 23 0.71 -5.47 5.26
CA ALA A 23 0.33 -5.12 3.90
C ALA A 23 0.39 -3.60 3.68
N VAL A 24 1.03 -3.17 2.60
CA VAL A 24 1.08 -1.75 2.17
C VAL A 24 0.50 -1.65 0.77
N VAL A 25 -0.62 -0.94 0.62
CA VAL A 25 -1.38 -0.85 -0.64
C VAL A 25 -1.80 0.57 -0.96
N THR A 26 -2.04 0.86 -2.25
CA THR A 26 -2.57 2.15 -2.69
C THR A 26 -4.04 2.06 -3.08
N LYS A 27 -4.80 3.12 -2.79
CA LYS A 27 -6.09 3.36 -3.44
C LYS A 27 -5.85 4.07 -4.77
N PRO A 28 -6.55 3.68 -5.86
CA PRO A 28 -6.37 4.29 -7.18
C PRO A 28 -6.58 5.81 -7.16
N PHE A 29 -5.98 6.50 -8.14
CA PHE A 29 -6.28 7.91 -8.36
C PHE A 29 -7.75 8.10 -8.79
N PRO A 30 -8.40 9.24 -8.47
CA PRO A 30 -9.77 9.50 -8.93
C PRO A 30 -9.95 9.40 -10.45
N PHE A 31 -8.94 9.80 -11.23
CA PHE A 31 -8.96 9.74 -12.70
C PHE A 31 -8.90 8.31 -13.27
N GLU A 32 -8.53 7.31 -12.47
CA GLU A 32 -8.50 5.90 -12.92
C GLU A 32 -9.91 5.29 -12.99
N GLY A 33 -10.92 5.99 -12.46
CA GLY A 33 -12.33 5.65 -12.60
C GLY A 33 -12.93 4.89 -11.42
N ARG A 34 -14.25 5.06 -11.24
CA ARG A 34 -15.01 4.52 -10.10
C ARG A 34 -14.93 3.00 -9.98
N ARG A 35 -14.91 2.27 -11.10
CA ARG A 35 -14.80 0.80 -11.11
C ARG A 35 -13.50 0.33 -10.47
N ARG A 36 -12.37 0.99 -10.74
CA ARG A 36 -11.08 0.65 -10.11
C ARG A 36 -11.10 0.92 -8.62
N MET A 37 -11.70 2.04 -8.19
CA MET A 37 -11.86 2.36 -6.76
C MET A 37 -12.70 1.29 -6.04
N GLN A 38 -13.85 0.90 -6.58
CA GLN A 38 -14.69 -0.14 -5.97
C GLN A 38 -13.97 -1.49 -5.85
N VAL A 39 -13.26 -1.90 -6.89
CA VAL A 39 -12.44 -3.12 -6.87
C VAL A 39 -11.35 -3.03 -5.81
N ALA A 40 -10.67 -1.89 -5.69
CA ALA A 40 -9.65 -1.67 -4.68
C ALA A 40 -10.22 -1.72 -3.25
N LEU A 41 -11.38 -1.11 -3.00
CA LEU A 41 -12.04 -1.16 -1.69
C LEU A 41 -12.38 -2.59 -1.28
N LYS A 42 -12.94 -3.39 -2.18
CA LYS A 42 -13.22 -4.81 -1.92
C LYS A 42 -11.95 -5.59 -1.61
N GLY A 43 -10.89 -5.39 -2.39
CA GLY A 43 -9.61 -6.07 -2.14
C GLY A 43 -8.94 -5.65 -0.83
N ILE A 44 -9.07 -4.39 -0.43
CA ILE A 44 -8.58 -3.86 0.85
C ILE A 44 -9.33 -4.52 2.01
N GLU A 45 -10.66 -4.64 1.90
CA GLU A 45 -11.49 -5.31 2.90
C GLU A 45 -11.10 -6.78 3.06
N GLU A 46 -10.96 -7.51 1.96
CA GLU A 46 -10.53 -8.91 1.96
C GLU A 46 -9.10 -9.06 2.54
N LEU A 47 -8.16 -8.24 2.07
CA LEU A 47 -6.77 -8.25 2.55
C LEU A 47 -6.66 -7.96 4.05
N SER A 48 -7.51 -7.08 4.59
CA SER A 48 -7.50 -6.73 6.02
C SER A 48 -7.79 -7.91 6.94
N GLN A 49 -8.49 -8.94 6.44
CA GLN A 49 -8.79 -10.16 7.21
C GLN A 49 -7.55 -11.06 7.34
N HIS A 50 -6.59 -10.93 6.42
CA HIS A 50 -5.47 -11.85 6.25
C HIS A 50 -4.09 -11.26 6.60
N CYS A 51 -4.03 -10.00 7.04
CA CYS A 51 -2.79 -9.39 7.54
C CYS A 51 -2.90 -9.04 9.04
N ASP A 52 -1.78 -8.74 9.66
CA ASP A 52 -1.71 -8.25 11.05
C ASP A 52 -1.81 -6.72 11.10
N SER A 53 -1.34 -6.05 10.04
CA SER A 53 -1.48 -4.62 9.86
C SER A 53 -1.65 -4.27 8.38
N LEU A 54 -2.51 -3.30 8.08
CA LEU A 54 -2.80 -2.83 6.74
C LEU A 54 -2.61 -1.32 6.65
N ILE A 55 -1.64 -0.89 5.84
CA ILE A 55 -1.37 0.52 5.56
C ILE A 55 -1.93 0.84 4.18
N THR A 56 -2.87 1.77 4.14
CA THR A 56 -3.50 2.21 2.90
C THR A 56 -3.09 3.62 2.53
N ILE A 57 -2.50 3.78 1.35
CA ILE A 57 -2.06 5.07 0.81
C ILE A 57 -3.11 5.58 -0.20
N PRO A 58 -3.84 6.67 0.11
CA PRO A 58 -4.78 7.26 -0.83
C PRO A 58 -4.05 8.09 -1.89
N ASN A 59 -3.95 7.58 -3.13
CA ASN A 59 -3.23 8.27 -4.21
C ASN A 59 -3.79 9.68 -4.52
N GLU A 60 -5.06 9.95 -4.21
CA GLU A 60 -5.65 11.28 -4.30
C GLU A 60 -4.84 12.35 -3.55
N LYS A 61 -4.28 12.01 -2.37
CA LYS A 61 -3.45 12.94 -1.59
C LYS A 61 -2.12 13.28 -2.28
N LEU A 62 -1.65 12.44 -3.21
CA LEU A 62 -0.43 12.72 -3.97
C LEU A 62 -0.67 13.81 -5.02
N ILE A 63 -1.88 13.90 -5.57
CA ILE A 63 -2.24 14.96 -6.53
C ILE A 63 -2.10 16.34 -5.87
N THR A 64 -2.52 16.48 -4.60
CA THR A 64 -2.42 17.76 -3.88
C THR A 64 -0.98 18.20 -3.66
N VAL A 65 -0.05 17.24 -3.50
CA VAL A 65 1.38 17.52 -3.29
C VAL A 65 2.10 17.81 -4.62
N LEU A 66 1.77 17.07 -5.68
CA LEU A 66 2.39 17.22 -7.00
C LEU A 66 1.91 18.46 -7.77
N GLY A 67 0.75 19.00 -7.40
CA GLY A 67 0.14 20.16 -8.03
C GLY A 67 -0.60 19.86 -9.33
N ARG A 68 -1.31 20.87 -9.86
CA ARG A 68 -2.25 20.73 -10.99
C ARG A 68 -1.59 20.38 -12.33
N ASN A 69 -0.28 20.60 -12.48
CA ASN A 69 0.46 20.38 -13.73
C ASN A 69 1.12 19.00 -13.78
N ALA A 70 0.91 18.16 -12.77
CA ALA A 70 1.50 16.83 -12.71
C ALA A 70 0.94 15.92 -13.81
N THR A 71 1.84 15.31 -14.57
CA THR A 71 1.48 14.28 -15.55
C THR A 71 1.08 12.98 -14.84
N MET A 72 0.30 12.15 -15.52
CA MET A 72 -0.09 10.82 -15.01
C MET A 72 1.13 9.96 -14.67
N ILE A 73 2.19 10.02 -15.48
CA ILE A 73 3.45 9.27 -15.24
C ILE A 73 4.12 9.73 -13.95
N GLN A 74 4.19 11.05 -13.71
CA GLN A 74 4.74 11.60 -12.47
C GLN A 74 3.92 11.18 -11.25
N ALA A 75 2.59 11.16 -11.37
CA ALA A 75 1.71 10.73 -10.30
C ALA A 75 1.95 9.25 -9.92
N PHE A 76 2.05 8.35 -10.90
CA PHE A 76 2.37 6.95 -10.63
C PHE A 76 3.78 6.75 -10.06
N ARG A 77 4.78 7.52 -10.51
CA ARG A 77 6.12 7.50 -9.90
C ARG A 77 6.08 7.90 -8.44
N ALA A 78 5.40 9.00 -8.11
CA ALA A 78 5.26 9.43 -6.72
C ALA A 78 4.56 8.39 -5.84
N ALA A 79 3.56 7.68 -6.36
CA ALA A 79 2.92 6.58 -5.64
C ALA A 79 3.90 5.44 -5.34
N ASN A 80 4.79 5.10 -6.29
CA ASN A 80 5.84 4.10 -6.08
C ASN A 80 6.86 4.56 -5.05
N ASP A 81 7.28 5.82 -5.09
CA ASP A 81 8.25 6.38 -4.12
C ASP A 81 7.67 6.35 -2.69
N VAL A 82 6.38 6.67 -2.54
CA VAL A 82 5.69 6.58 -1.23
C VAL A 82 5.57 5.13 -0.75
N LEU A 83 5.25 4.19 -1.65
CA LEU A 83 5.23 2.77 -1.31
C LEU A 83 6.61 2.27 -0.86
N GLN A 84 7.66 2.62 -1.60
CA GLN A 84 9.04 2.28 -1.26
C GLN A 84 9.43 2.86 0.10
N GLY A 85 9.16 4.14 0.33
CA GLY A 85 9.48 4.81 1.59
C GLY A 85 8.74 4.19 2.78
N ALA A 86 7.46 3.83 2.61
CA ALA A 86 6.68 3.17 3.66
C ALA A 86 7.26 1.80 4.04
N VAL A 87 7.58 0.96 3.04
CA VAL A 87 8.17 -0.36 3.29
C VAL A 87 9.57 -0.24 3.87
N GLN A 88 10.41 0.65 3.34
CA GLN A 88 11.76 0.90 3.84
C GLN A 88 11.76 1.38 5.28
N GLY A 89 10.88 2.32 5.64
CA GLY A 89 10.79 2.85 7.01
C GLY A 89 10.43 1.77 8.03
N ILE A 90 9.52 0.85 7.68
CA ILE A 90 9.17 -0.29 8.54
C ILE A 90 10.34 -1.27 8.64
N ALA A 91 10.93 -1.63 7.50
CA ALA A 91 12.04 -2.58 7.46
C ALA A 91 13.26 -2.07 8.25
N ASP A 92 13.62 -0.79 8.10
CA ASP A 92 14.77 -0.20 8.79
C ASP A 92 14.56 -0.16 10.31
N LEU A 93 13.35 0.15 10.79
CA LEU A 93 13.03 0.15 12.22
C LEU A 93 13.14 -1.25 12.84
N ILE A 94 12.84 -2.30 12.06
CA ILE A 94 12.92 -3.69 12.52
C ILE A 94 14.36 -4.23 12.44
N VAL A 95 15.09 -3.91 11.37
CA VAL A 95 16.38 -4.55 11.04
C VAL A 95 17.58 -3.81 11.65
N ARG A 96 17.48 -2.49 11.82
CA ARG A 96 18.57 -1.67 12.39
C ARG A 96 18.18 -1.23 13.79
N PRO A 97 18.62 -1.93 14.86
CA PRO A 97 18.43 -1.42 16.21
C PRO A 97 19.13 -0.07 16.33
N GLY A 98 18.34 1.00 16.45
CA GLY A 98 18.83 2.34 16.73
C GLY A 98 19.28 2.46 18.19
N LEU A 99 20.12 3.45 18.49
CA LEU A 99 20.56 3.76 19.85
C LEU A 99 19.43 4.24 20.78
N ILE A 100 18.27 4.61 20.21
CA ILE A 100 17.04 4.94 20.93
C ILE A 100 15.94 4.07 20.32
N ASN A 101 15.55 3.03 21.04
CA ASN A 101 14.35 2.26 20.75
C ASN A 101 13.20 2.86 21.56
N VAL A 102 12.05 3.11 20.94
CA VAL A 102 10.79 3.38 21.68
C VAL A 102 10.23 2.10 22.27
#